data_AF-A0A560UVC1-F1
#
_entry.id   AF-A0A560UVC1-F1
#
_cell.length_a   1.000
_cell.length_b   1.000
_cell.length_c   1.000
_cell.angle_alpha   90.00
_cell.angle_beta   90.00
_cell.angle_gamma   90.00
#
_symmetry.space_group_name_H-M   'P 1'
#
loop_
_entity.id
_entity.type
_entity.pdbx_description
1 polymer ?
#
loop_
_entity_poly.entity_id
_entity_poly.type
_entity_poly.pdbx_seq_one_letter_code
_entity_poly.pdbx_strand_id
1 'polypeptide(L)' 'MKRDLPGISQKMLTQHLRELAHDGLIERIDFAEKRLRVEYRLTEMGQALLPVLIAARSFSTRYSAQDRAR' A
#
# COMPACT_ATOMS: atom_id res chain seq x y z
N MET A 1 1.31 10.44 0.88
CA MET A 1 0.92 9.36 -0.05
C MET A 1 1.41 9.55 -1.48
N LYS A 2 0.82 10.38 -2.35
CA LYS A 2 1.32 10.51 -3.75
C LYS A 2 2.77 11.03 -3.82
N ARG A 3 3.17 11.91 -2.88
CA ARG A 3 4.54 12.43 -2.76
C ARG A 3 5.57 11.34 -2.45
N ASP A 4 5.12 10.23 -1.85
CA ASP A 4 5.98 9.13 -1.41
C ASP A 4 6.06 8.01 -2.48
N LEU A 5 5.26 8.13 -3.56
CA LEU A 5 5.17 7.18 -4.67
C LEU A 5 5.45 7.91 -6.00
N PRO A 6 6.70 8.28 -6.29
CA PRO A 6 7.05 8.95 -7.53
C PRO A 6 6.71 8.06 -8.74
N GLY A 7 6.10 8.64 -9.77
CA GLY A 7 5.76 7.94 -11.02
C GLY A 7 4.36 7.30 -11.08
N ILE A 8 3.61 7.22 -9.98
CA ILE A 8 2.23 6.73 -10.03
C ILE A 8 1.26 7.83 -10.46
N SER A 9 0.39 7.53 -11.45
CA SER A 9 -0.69 8.44 -11.81
C SER A 9 -1.74 8.50 -10.69
N GLN A 10 -2.43 9.63 -10.57
CA GLN A 10 -3.49 9.77 -9.56
C GLN A 10 -4.63 8.77 -9.80
N LYS A 11 -4.95 8.47 -11.06
CA LYS A 11 -5.96 7.47 -11.43
C LYS A 11 -5.57 6.08 -10.92
N MET A 12 -4.33 5.65 -11.17
CA MET A 12 -3.83 4.34 -10.72
C MET A 12 -3.80 4.24 -9.20
N LEU A 13 -3.34 5.29 -8.51
CA LEU A 13 -3.32 5.31 -7.05
C LEU A 13 -4.74 5.17 -6.47
N THR A 14 -5.71 5.93 -6.98
CA THR A 14 -7.10 5.83 -6.54
C THR A 14 -7.70 4.46 -6.84
N GLN A 15 -7.35 3.87 -7.99
CA GLN A 15 -7.82 2.53 -8.36
C GLN A 15 -7.30 1.48 -7.38
N HIS A 16 -5.99 1.42 -7.13
CA HIS A 16 -5.41 0.44 -6.20
C HIS A 16 -5.92 0.63 -4.76
N LEU A 17 -6.12 1.87 -4.31
CA LEU A 17 -6.71 2.11 -2.98
C LEU A 17 -8.15 1.60 -2.89
N ARG A 18 -8.93 1.69 -3.98
CA ARG A 18 -10.28 1.12 -4.01
C ARG A 18 -10.26 -0.41 -4.00
N GLU A 19 -9.33 -1.02 -4.72
CA GLU A 19 -9.14 -2.48 -4.74
C GLU A 19 -8.74 -2.99 -3.34
N LEU A 20 -7.72 -2.39 -2.71
CA LEU A 20 -7.33 -2.74 -1.34
C LEU A 20 -8.44 -2.52 -0.31
N ALA A 21 -9.29 -1.51 -0.51
CA ALA A 21 -10.43 -1.28 0.36
C ALA A 21 -11.54 -2.31 0.15
N HIS A 22 -11.78 -2.70 -1.10
CA HIS A 22 -12.70 -3.77 -1.45
C HIS A 22 -12.25 -5.11 -0.86
N ASP A 23 -10.94 -5.38 -0.91
CA ASP A 23 -10.32 -6.58 -0.34
C ASP A 23 -10.25 -6.53 1.20
N GLY A 24 -10.69 -5.45 1.85
CA GLY A 24 -10.73 -5.30 3.30
C GLY A 24 -9.36 -5.07 3.96
N LEU A 25 -8.31 -4.80 3.18
CA LEU A 25 -6.96 -4.54 3.69
C LEU A 25 -6.79 -3.10 4.20
N ILE A 26 -7.54 -2.17 3.62
CA ILE A 26 -7.59 -0.78 4.08
C ILE A 26 -9.04 -0.30 4.27
N GLU A 27 -9.24 0.62 5.18
CA GLU A 27 -10.50 1.34 5.34
C GLU A 27 -10.38 2.75 4.78
N ARG A 28 -11.48 3.25 4.21
CA ARG A 28 -11.62 4.63 3.73
C ARG A 28 -12.46 5.42 4.72
N ILE A 29 -11.91 6.54 5.20
CA ILE A 29 -12.56 7.42 6.17
C ILE A 29 -12.82 8.77 5.51
N ASP A 30 -14.10 9.13 5.38
CA ASP A 30 -14.54 10.41 4.84
C ASP A 30 -14.75 11.42 5.97
N PHE A 31 -13.96 12.50 5.98
CA PHE A 31 -14.11 13.58 6.94
C PHE A 31 -14.94 14.71 6.33
N ALA A 32 -16.12 14.94 6.90
CA ALA A 32 -17.07 15.95 6.42
C ALA A 32 -16.81 17.37 6.96
N GLU A 33 -15.82 17.58 7.84
CA GLU A 33 -15.57 18.90 8.45
C GLU A 33 -14.58 19.75 7.65
N LYS A 34 -15.01 20.98 7.30
CA LYS A 34 -14.31 22.16 6.72
C LYS A 34 -13.36 21.96 5.51
N ARG A 35 -12.69 20.83 5.38
CA ARG A 35 -11.96 20.37 4.21
C ARG A 35 -12.42 18.94 3.93
N LEU A 36 -13.21 18.77 2.87
CA LEU A 36 -13.55 17.46 2.33
C LEU A 36 -12.25 16.70 2.05
N ARG A 37 -11.88 15.79 2.95
CA ARG A 37 -10.69 14.97 2.82
C ARG A 37 -11.04 13.52 3.08
N VAL A 38 -10.31 12.66 2.38
CA VAL A 38 -10.41 11.21 2.52
C VAL A 38 -9.09 10.74 3.09
N GLU A 39 -9.15 9.96 4.17
CA GLU A 39 -7.99 9.25 4.70
C GLU A 39 -8.16 7.75 4.47
N TYR A 40 -7.03 7.05 4.31
CA TYR A 40 -6.98 5.60 4.22
C TYR A 40 -6.15 5.06 5.37
N ARG A 41 -6.60 3.98 5.99
CA ARG A 41 -5.89 3.32 7.11
C ARG A 41 -5.87 1.82 6.90
N LEU A 42 -4.85 1.14 7.43
CA LEU A 42 -4.83 -0.33 7.43
C LEU A 42 -5.88 -0.85 8.40
N THR A 43 -6.67 -1.82 7.94
CA THR A 43 -7.53 -2.61 8.83
C THR A 43 -6.68 -3.55 9.69
N GLU A 44 -7.32 -4.24 10.65
CA GLU A 44 -6.66 -5.31 11.41
C GLU A 44 -6.07 -6.39 10.48
N MET A 45 -6.81 -6.79 9.45
CA MET A 45 -6.33 -7.74 8.45
C MET A 45 -5.14 -7.19 7.66
N GLY A 46 -5.19 -5.91 7.24
CA GLY A 46 -4.08 -5.26 6.56
C GLY A 46 -2.82 -5.18 7.42
N GLN A 47 -2.97 -4.94 8.72
CA GLN A 47 -1.86 -4.94 9.69
C GLN A 47 -1.29 -6.34 9.87
N ALA A 48 -2.13 -7.37 9.97
CA ALA A 48 -1.70 -8.76 10.08
C ALA A 48 -0.97 -9.27 8.82
N LEU A 49 -1.24 -8.71 7.65
CA LEU A 49 -0.54 -9.04 6.40
C LEU A 49 0.87 -8.41 6.32
N LEU A 50 1.11 -7.29 7.01
CA LEU A 50 2.35 -6.52 6.90
C LEU A 50 3.62 -7.36 7.20
N PRO A 51 3.68 -8.21 8.25
CA PRO A 51 4.84 -9.07 8.50
C PRO A 51 5.15 -10.03 7.35
N VAL A 52 4.14 -10.54 6.66
CA VAL A 52 4.31 -11.44 5.51
C VAL A 52 4.96 -10.71 4.35
N LEU A 53 4.49 -9.50 4.04
CA LEU A 53 5.07 -8.66 2.98
C LEU A 53 6.51 -8.26 3.31
N ILE A 54 6.80 -7.97 4.58
CA ILE A 54 8.16 -7.69 5.05
C ILE A 54 9.05 -8.92 4.86
N ALA A 55 8.59 -10.11 5.25
CA ALA A 55 9.34 -11.35 5.07
C ALA A 55 9.63 -11.64 3.59
N ALA A 56 8.65 -11.46 2.70
CA ALA A 56 8.81 -11.61 1.26
C ALA A 56 9.83 -10.60 0.70
N ARG A 57 9.76 -9.33 1.14
CA ARG A 57 10.74 -8.30 0.78
C ARG A 57 12.14 -8.68 1.27
N SER A 58 12.28 -9.10 2.52
CA SER A 58 13.55 -9.52 3.11
C SER A 58 14.17 -10.69 2.35
N PHE A 59 13.36 -11.70 2.01
CA PHE A 59 13.79 -12.81 1.15
C PHE A 59 14.27 -12.29 -0.21
N SER A 60 13.45 -11.50 -0.92
CA SER A 60 13.83 -10.95 -2.22
C SER A 60 15.14 -10.17 -2.13
N THR A 61 15.27 -9.21 -1.21
CA THR A 61 16.50 -8.41 -1.07
C THR A 61 17.73 -9.25 -0.79
N ARG A 62 17.59 -10.38 -0.07
CA ARG A 62 18.70 -11.29 0.24
C ARG A 62 19.20 -12.04 -0.99
N TYR A 63 18.30 -12.45 -1.88
CA TYR A 63 18.65 -13.33 -3.02
C TYR A 63 18.70 -12.62 -4.37
N SER A 64 18.04 -11.46 -4.52
CA SER A 64 18.08 -10.66 -5.75
C SER A 64 19.45 -10.01 -6.02
N ALA A 65 20.34 -9.97 -5.02
CA ALA A 65 21.74 -9.55 -5.21
C ALA A 65 22.64 -10.66 -5.80
N GLN A 66 22.24 -11.93 -5.74
CA GLN A 66 23.04 -13.06 -6.25
C GLN A 66 22.81 -13.33 -7.75
N ASP A 67 21.66 -12.88 -8.30
CA ASP A 67 21.23 -13.24 -9.66
C ASP A 67 21.72 -12.28 -10.76
N ARG A 68 22.51 -11.25 -10.40
CA ARG A 68 23.12 -10.30 -11.37
C ARG A 68 24.60 -10.60 -11.68
N ALA A 69 25.16 -11.65 -11.09
CA ALA A 69 26.56 -12.06 -11.29
C ALA A 69 26.72 -13.38 -12.07
N ARG A 70 25.67 -13.83 -12.76
CA ARG A 70 25.69 -14.90 -13.77
C ARG A 70 25.12 -14.38 -15.07
#